data_AF-A0A0D8XXI7-F1
#
_entry.id   AF-A0A0D8XXI7-F1
#
_cell.length_a   1.000
_cell.length_b   1.000
_cell.length_c   1.000
_cell.angle_alpha   90.00
_cell.angle_beta   90.00
_cell.angle_gamma   90.00
#
_symmetry.space_group_name_H-M   'P 1'
#
loop_
_entity.id
_entity.type
_entity.pdbx_description
1 polymer ?
#
loop_
_entity_poly.entity_id
_entity_poly.type
_entity_poly.pdbx_seq_one_letter_code
_entity_poly.pdbx_strand_id
1 'polypeptide(L)'
;MNSSSESIRASGFGYALDIIGQKPQTRNQLKEIYINKIQSTDLDVARQAITFLPDFVSLCIVNADELISAATHRITSRNVLNDVSDYVVHAMKIFGHLLDEDPQNSTDLKKEIKRRSREDGEII
;
A
#
# COMPACT_ATOMS: atom_id res chain seq x y z
N MET A 1 -20.94 4.83 -4.03
CA MET A 1 -21.25 4.39 -2.66
C MET A 1 -20.34 3.21 -2.36
N ASN A 2 -19.31 3.40 -1.52
CA ASN A 2 -18.48 2.29 -1.08
C ASN A 2 -19.36 1.33 -0.28
N SER A 3 -19.37 0.05 -0.63
CA SER A 3 -20.09 -0.95 0.14
C SER A 3 -19.47 -1.06 1.53
N SER A 4 -20.26 -1.40 2.55
CA SER A 4 -19.75 -1.58 3.91
C SER A 4 -18.59 -2.59 3.97
N SER A 5 -18.56 -3.55 3.04
CA SER A 5 -17.47 -4.51 2.90
C SER A 5 -16.16 -3.88 2.41
N GLU A 6 -16.23 -2.88 1.51
CA GLU A 6 -15.06 -2.16 1.02
C GLU A 6 -14.44 -1.30 2.12
N SER A 7 -15.27 -0.61 2.91
CA SER A 7 -14.81 0.19 4.06
C SER A 7 -14.16 -0.67 5.13
N ILE A 8 -14.72 -1.85 5.44
CA ILE A 8 -14.11 -2.79 6.40
C ILE A 8 -12.73 -3.24 5.92
N ARG A 9 -12.59 -3.55 4.63
CA ARG A 9 -11.31 -3.98 4.06
C ARG A 9 -10.29 -2.83 4.02
N ALA A 10 -10.70 -1.62 3.66
CA ALA A 10 -9.83 -0.44 3.68
C ALA A 10 -9.29 -0.16 5.10
N SER A 11 -10.16 -0.23 6.12
CA SER A 11 -9.76 -0.16 7.53
C SER A 11 -8.80 -1.28 7.93
N GLY A 12 -9.00 -2.50 7.41
CA GLY A 12 -8.11 -3.63 7.64
C GLY A 12 -6.70 -3.41 7.09
N PHE A 13 -6.57 -2.84 5.88
CA PHE A 13 -5.28 -2.47 5.31
C PHE A 13 -4.61 -1.33 6.10
N GLY A 14 -5.37 -0.30 6.48
CA GLY A 14 -4.87 0.79 7.32
C GLY A 14 -4.34 0.29 8.67
N TYR A 15 -5.06 -0.61 9.33
CA TYR A 15 -4.63 -1.22 10.59
C TYR A 15 -3.38 -2.09 10.42
N ALA A 16 -3.28 -2.84 9.32
CA ALA A 16 -2.07 -3.62 9.02
C ALA A 16 -0.84 -2.72 8.82
N LEU A 17 -1.00 -1.57 8.16
CA LEU A 17 0.07 -0.58 8.00
C LEU A 17 0.51 0.03 9.34
N ASP A 18 -0.42 0.31 10.25
CA ASP A 18 -0.09 0.79 11.59
C ASP A 18 0.74 -0.24 12.38
N ILE A 19 0.35 -1.52 12.33
CA ILE A 19 1.12 -2.60 12.96
C ILE A 19 2.54 -2.68 12.37
N ILE A 20 2.68 -2.56 11.06
CA ILE A 20 3.99 -2.58 10.37
C ILE A 20 4.88 -1.42 10.81
N GLY A 21 4.29 -0.24 11.00
CA GLY A 21 4.98 0.94 11.51
C GLY A 21 5.48 0.74 12.94
N GLN A 22 4.73 0.02 13.77
CA GLN A 22 5.07 -0.25 15.17
C GLN A 22 6.00 -1.46 15.37
N LYS A 23 5.92 -2.48 14.52
CA LYS A 23 6.63 -3.77 14.69
C LYS A 23 7.43 -4.15 13.43
N PRO A 24 8.67 -3.66 13.27
CA PRO A 24 9.50 -3.94 12.09
C PRO A 24 9.76 -5.44 11.83
N GLN A 25 9.74 -6.25 12.88
CA GLN A 25 9.91 -7.71 12.81
C GLN A 25 8.78 -8.45 12.07
N THR A 26 7.58 -7.85 11.93
CA THR A 26 6.46 -8.48 11.22
C THR A 26 6.43 -8.14 9.73
N ARG A 27 7.34 -7.30 9.25
CA ARG A 27 7.39 -6.79 7.86
C ARG A 27 7.48 -7.91 6.83
N ASN A 28 8.40 -8.86 7.03
CA ASN A 28 8.61 -9.97 6.09
C ASN A 28 7.41 -10.92 5.99
N GLN A 29 6.76 -11.22 7.12
CA GLN A 29 5.56 -12.07 7.14
C GLN A 29 4.37 -11.37 6.47
N LEU A 30 4.22 -10.06 6.71
CA LEU A 30 3.16 -9.27 6.12
C LEU A 30 3.38 -9.03 4.62
N LYS A 31 4.63 -8.95 4.16
CA LYS A 31 4.97 -8.87 2.73
C LYS A 31 4.35 -10.02 1.94
N GLU A 32 4.61 -11.26 2.36
CA GLU A 32 4.08 -12.46 1.68
C GLU A 32 2.55 -12.47 1.66
N ILE A 33 1.91 -12.10 2.78
CA ILE A 33 0.45 -11.98 2.86
C ILE A 33 -0.06 -10.90 1.90
N TYR A 34 0.65 -9.77 1.79
CA TYR A 34 0.27 -8.66 0.94
C TYR A 34 0.39 -8.99 -0.55
N ILE A 35 1.46 -9.69 -0.96
CA ILE A 35 1.64 -10.19 -2.34
C ILE A 35 0.46 -11.09 -2.72
N ASN A 36 0.03 -11.98 -1.81
CA ASN A 36 -1.14 -12.83 -2.03
C ASN A 36 -2.44 -12.02 -2.20
N LYS A 37 -2.56 -10.85 -1.56
CA LYS A 37 -3.71 -9.95 -1.74
C LYS A 37 -3.68 -9.24 -3.08
N ILE A 38 -2.53 -8.75 -3.54
CA ILE A 38 -2.35 -8.20 -4.89
C ILE A 38 -2.72 -9.24 -5.95
N GLN A 39 -2.29 -10.48 -5.77
CA GLN A 39 -2.52 -11.56 -6.73
C GLN A 39 -3.90 -12.23 -6.59
N SER A 40 -4.73 -11.79 -5.64
CA SER A 40 -6.03 -12.39 -5.35
C SER A 40 -6.92 -12.48 -6.59
N THR A 41 -7.66 -13.59 -6.72
CA THR A 41 -8.66 -13.77 -7.77
C THR A 41 -9.83 -12.81 -7.62
N ASP A 42 -10.10 -12.37 -6.38
CA ASP A 42 -11.03 -11.30 -6.03
C ASP A 42 -10.45 -9.94 -6.48
N LEU A 43 -11.10 -9.33 -7.45
CA LEU A 43 -10.65 -8.07 -8.06
C LEU A 43 -10.78 -6.89 -7.08
N ASP A 44 -11.75 -6.90 -6.17
CA ASP A 44 -11.91 -5.81 -5.20
C ASP A 44 -10.80 -5.86 -4.14
N VAL A 45 -10.44 -7.08 -3.71
CA VAL A 45 -9.29 -7.28 -2.81
C VAL A 45 -7.98 -6.88 -3.48
N ALA A 46 -7.76 -7.29 -4.73
CA ALA A 46 -6.57 -6.91 -5.48
C ALA A 46 -6.50 -5.40 -5.72
N ARG A 47 -7.63 -4.78 -6.08
CA ARG A 47 -7.75 -3.33 -6.28
C ARG A 47 -7.37 -2.58 -5.01
N GLN A 48 -7.98 -2.94 -3.88
CA GLN A 48 -7.67 -2.31 -2.60
C GLN A 48 -6.22 -2.52 -2.17
N ALA A 49 -5.68 -3.72 -2.36
CA ALA A 49 -4.26 -3.98 -2.07
C ALA A 49 -3.35 -3.07 -2.93
N ILE A 50 -3.68 -2.82 -4.20
CA ILE A 50 -2.90 -1.92 -5.05
C ILE A 50 -3.06 -0.46 -4.61
N THR A 51 -4.26 -0.04 -4.17
CA THR A 51 -4.50 1.33 -3.66
C THR A 51 -3.62 1.67 -2.45
N PHE A 52 -3.40 0.72 -1.54
CA PHE A 52 -2.55 0.92 -0.34
C PHE A 52 -1.06 0.60 -0.58
N LEU A 53 -0.68 0.20 -1.80
CA LEU A 53 0.70 -0.17 -2.13
C LEU A 53 1.73 0.94 -1.84
N PRO A 54 1.47 2.23 -2.15
CA PRO A 54 2.41 3.31 -1.86
C PRO A 54 2.75 3.43 -0.36
N ASP A 55 1.74 3.35 0.50
CA ASP A 55 1.92 3.42 1.95
C ASP A 55 2.69 2.21 2.48
N PHE A 56 2.44 1.03 1.90
CA PHE A 56 3.19 -0.18 2.27
C PHE A 56 4.66 -0.05 1.89
N VAL A 57 4.97 0.40 0.66
CA VAL A 57 6.35 0.62 0.18
C VAL A 57 7.07 1.67 1.03
N SER A 58 6.38 2.74 1.44
CA SER A 58 6.92 3.75 2.34
C SER A 58 7.36 3.19 3.70
N LEU A 59 6.63 2.21 4.24
CA LEU A 59 6.89 1.64 5.56
C LEU A 59 7.79 0.38 5.53
N CYS A 60 7.79 -0.33 4.41
CA CYS A 60 8.51 -1.58 4.17
C CYS A 60 9.44 -1.44 2.96
N ILE A 61 10.62 -0.85 3.17
CA ILE A 61 11.66 -0.72 2.14
C ILE A 61 12.20 -2.10 1.71
N VAL A 62 12.27 -3.05 2.66
CA VAL A 62 12.82 -4.39 2.42
C VAL A 62 11.92 -5.13 1.42
N ASN A 63 12.45 -5.35 0.22
CA ASN A 63 11.82 -6.06 -0.91
C ASN A 63 10.58 -5.36 -1.50
N ALA A 64 10.56 -4.03 -1.46
CA ALA A 64 9.54 -3.25 -2.16
C ALA A 64 9.53 -3.50 -3.68
N ASP A 65 10.65 -3.95 -4.26
CA ASP A 65 10.75 -4.35 -5.66
C ASP A 65 9.82 -5.53 -5.99
N GLU A 66 9.76 -6.56 -5.11
CA GLU A 66 8.91 -7.73 -5.30
C GLU A 66 7.42 -7.34 -5.29
N LEU A 67 7.04 -6.42 -4.40
CA LEU A 67 5.68 -5.90 -4.26
C LEU A 67 5.26 -5.10 -5.50
N ILE A 68 6.12 -4.19 -5.95
CA ILE A 68 5.89 -3.38 -7.15
C ILE A 68 5.81 -4.28 -8.38
N SER A 69 6.69 -5.28 -8.48
CA SER A 69 6.68 -6.25 -9.59
C SER A 69 5.39 -7.05 -9.63
N ALA A 70 4.93 -7.57 -8.48
CA ALA A 70 3.66 -8.29 -8.37
C ALA A 70 2.46 -7.42 -8.77
N ALA A 71 2.44 -6.16 -8.34
CA ALA A 71 1.38 -5.21 -8.68
C ALA A 71 1.39 -4.86 -10.17
N THR A 72 2.57 -4.60 -10.74
CA THR A 72 2.77 -4.31 -12.16
C THR A 72 2.28 -5.48 -13.01
N HIS A 73 2.75 -6.70 -12.71
CA HIS A 73 2.30 -7.91 -13.42
C HIS A 73 0.78 -8.06 -13.34
N ARG A 74 0.16 -7.72 -12.21
CA ARG A 74 -1.28 -7.84 -12.03
C ARG A 74 -2.07 -6.86 -12.89
N ILE A 75 -1.68 -5.59 -12.94
CA ILE A 75 -2.36 -4.58 -13.76
C ILE A 75 -2.13 -4.82 -15.26
N THR A 76 -0.94 -5.25 -15.67
CA THR A 76 -0.64 -5.53 -17.08
C THR A 76 -1.34 -6.79 -17.58
N SER A 77 -1.50 -7.81 -16.72
CA SER A 77 -2.21 -9.04 -17.07
C SER A 77 -3.73 -8.88 -17.09
N ARG A 78 -4.28 -7.85 -16.44
CA ARG A 78 -5.72 -7.64 -16.28
C ARG A 78 -6.09 -6.17 -16.48
N ASN A 79 -6.52 -5.82 -17.70
CA ASN A 79 -7.02 -4.48 -18.06
C ASN A 79 -8.13 -3.93 -17.13
N VAL A 80 -8.80 -4.78 -16.33
CA VAL A 80 -9.83 -4.41 -15.36
C VAL A 80 -9.31 -3.71 -14.09
N LEU A 81 -7.99 -3.58 -13.92
CA LEU A 81 -7.36 -2.86 -12.80
C LEU A 81 -6.61 -1.61 -13.25
N ASN A 82 -6.92 -1.09 -14.45
CA ASN A 82 -6.30 0.12 -14.97
C ASN A 82 -6.52 1.34 -14.05
N ASP A 83 -7.66 1.39 -13.35
CA ASP A 83 -8.02 2.48 -12.43
C ASP A 83 -7.10 2.59 -11.21
N VAL A 84 -6.31 1.55 -10.91
CA VAL A 84 -5.33 1.57 -9.81
C VAL A 84 -3.88 1.60 -10.29
N SER A 85 -3.63 1.79 -11.59
CA SER A 85 -2.27 1.85 -12.14
C SER A 85 -1.46 3.02 -11.61
N ASP A 86 -2.11 4.16 -11.35
CA ASP A 86 -1.46 5.35 -10.80
C ASP A 86 -0.85 5.08 -9.40
N TYR A 87 -1.45 4.20 -8.60
CA TYR A 87 -0.89 3.80 -7.31
C TYR A 87 0.38 2.97 -7.47
N VAL A 88 0.51 2.15 -8.52
CA VAL A 88 1.74 1.42 -8.82
C VAL A 88 2.85 2.39 -9.22
N VAL A 89 2.55 3.35 -10.09
CA VAL A 89 3.49 4.40 -10.49
C VAL A 89 3.92 5.24 -9.29
N HIS A 90 2.99 5.57 -8.39
CA HIS A 90 3.29 6.30 -7.17
C HIS A 90 4.20 5.49 -6.24
N ALA A 91 3.93 4.19 -6.05
CA ALA A 91 4.79 3.31 -5.28
C ALA A 91 6.21 3.21 -5.86
N MET A 92 6.36 3.16 -7.19
CA MET A 92 7.67 3.22 -7.86
C MET A 92 8.43 4.52 -7.58
N LYS A 93 7.74 5.67 -7.58
CA LYS A 93 8.35 6.95 -7.24
C LYS A 93 8.83 6.98 -5.79
N ILE A 94 7.99 6.52 -4.85
CA ILE A 94 8.37 6.42 -3.43
C ILE A 94 9.58 5.50 -3.27
N PHE A 95 9.58 4.34 -3.93
CA PHE A 95 10.72 3.42 -3.87
C PHE A 95 11.99 4.03 -4.44
N GLY A 96 11.90 4.74 -5.57
CA GLY A 96 13.03 5.48 -6.15
C GLY A 96 13.59 6.54 -5.19
N HIS A 97 12.72 7.35 -4.56
CA HIS A 97 13.14 8.31 -3.54
C HIS A 97 13.81 7.64 -2.34
N LEU A 98 13.28 6.51 -1.85
CA LEU A 98 13.86 5.78 -0.72
C LEU A 98 15.23 5.16 -1.04
N LEU A 99 15.54 4.91 -2.32
CA LEU A 99 16.84 4.42 -2.78
C LEU A 99 17.87 5.54 -2.96
N ASP A 100 17.42 6.73 -3.38
CA ASP A 100 18.26 7.92 -3.56
C ASP A 100 18.53 8.67 -2.23
N GLU A 101 17.62 8.58 -1.26
CA GLU A 101 17.76 9.27 0.03
C GLU A 101 18.60 8.48 1.04
N ASP A 102 19.78 9.03 1.35
CA ASP A 102 20.53 8.76 2.58
C ASP A 102 19.57 8.83 3.81
N PRO A 103 19.69 7.96 4.84
CA PRO A 103 18.67 7.63 5.86
C PRO A 103 18.09 8.76 6.74
N GLN A 104 18.32 10.03 6.46
CA GLN A 104 17.87 11.16 7.28
C GLN A 104 16.44 11.68 6.99
N ASN A 105 15.81 11.36 5.85
CA ASN A 105 14.54 12.00 5.47
C ASN A 105 13.23 11.23 5.84
N SER A 106 13.34 10.09 6.53
CA SER A 106 12.20 9.27 7.01
C SER A 106 11.20 9.97 7.94
N THR A 107 11.49 11.20 8.39
CA THR A 107 10.66 11.95 9.35
C THR A 107 9.52 12.72 8.67
N ASP A 108 9.69 13.17 7.42
CA ASP A 108 8.68 14.00 6.76
C ASP A 108 7.53 13.16 6.18
N LEU A 109 7.84 11.98 5.64
CA LEU A 109 6.88 11.03 5.08
C LEU A 109 5.88 10.50 6.14
N LYS A 110 6.33 10.31 7.39
CA LYS A 110 5.45 9.94 8.52
C LYS A 110 4.39 11.00 8.84
N LYS A 111 4.67 12.29 8.60
CA LYS A 111 3.70 13.36 8.84
C LYS A 111 2.61 13.39 7.76
N GLU A 112 2.95 13.00 6.53
CA GLU A 112 1.98 12.98 5.42
C GLU A 112 1.00 11.82 5.54
N ILE A 113 1.48 10.62 5.88
CA ILE A 113 0.62 9.43 6.12
C ILE A 113 -0.37 9.69 7.27
N LYS A 114 0.08 10.36 8.33
CA LYS A 114 -0.79 10.75 9.46
C LYS A 114 -1.88 11.75 9.06
N ARG A 115 -1.67 12.57 8.02
CA ARG A 115 -2.71 13.49 7.51
C ARG A 115 -3.78 12.75 6.72
N ARG A 116 -3.41 11.78 5.88
CA ARG A 116 -4.38 10.99 5.10
C ARG A 116 -5.28 10.10 5.96
N SER A 117 -4.81 9.60 7.10
CA SER A 117 -5.66 8.80 8.01
C SER A 117 -6.70 9.62 8.79
N ARG A 118 -6.71 10.96 8.72
CA ARG A 118 -7.55 11.80 9.60
C ARG A 118 -8.71 12.53 8.90
N GLU A 119 -8.92 12.34 7.59
CA GLU A 119 -9.96 13.11 6.87
C GLU A 119 -11.33 12.43 6.72
N ASP A 120 -11.52 11.19 7.17
CA ASP A 120 -12.82 10.49 7.01
C ASP A 120 -13.62 10.37 8.33
N GLY A 121 -13.69 11.46 9.11
CA GLY A 121 -14.19 11.41 10.48
C GLY A 121 -15.03 12.60 10.97
N GLU A 122 -15.62 13.41 10.09
CA GLU A 122 -16.55 14.47 10.51
C GLU A 122 -17.82 14.42 9.67
N ILE A 123 -18.74 13.55 10.09
CA ILE A 123 -20.17 13.69 9.76
C ILE A 123 -20.75 14.50 10.93
N ILE A 124 -20.85 15.82 10.74
CA ILE A 124 -21.73 16.69 11.54
C ILE A 124 -23.18 16.46 11.15
#